data_AF-A0A449IK18-F1
#
_entry.id   AF-A0A449IK18-F1
#
_cell.length_a   1.000
_cell.length_b   1.000
_cell.length_c   1.000
_cell.angle_alpha   90.00
_cell.angle_beta   90.00
_cell.angle_gamma   90.00
#
_symmetry.space_group_name_H-M   'P 1'
#
loop_
_entity.id
_entity.type
_entity.pdbx_description
1 polymer ?
#
loop_
_entity_poly.entity_id
_entity_poly.type
_entity_poly.pdbx_seq_one_letter_code
_entity_poly.pdbx_strand_id
1 'polypeptide(L)'
;MRTPTNPLQAVREIRGTVLGTIQALLANSGEQRDMGKPYLLAPADLQVIKAAGVTFAASMIERVIEEKAGGDAHRAEEVRALVHEVIGNNLRNLRPGSPEAMRLKQVLIEQNMWSQYLEVGIGPDAEIFTKAPILAAVGSGSAIGIHPGSSWNNPEPEVVLAVDSQGRIHGATLGNDVNLRDFEGRSALLLSKAKDNNAVLEITAEKPVQREQNR
;
A
#
# COMPACT_ATOMS: atom_id res chain seq x y z
N MET A 1 -9.21 27.22 -2.90
CA MET A 1 -10.39 27.12 -3.79
C MET A 1 -11.59 26.79 -2.94
N ARG A 2 -12.71 27.52 -3.06
CA ARG A 2 -13.96 27.15 -2.41
C ARG A 2 -14.48 25.88 -3.09
N THR A 3 -14.67 24.81 -2.35
CA THR A 3 -15.38 23.62 -2.84
C THR A 3 -16.75 24.08 -3.32
N PRO A 4 -17.15 23.82 -4.58
CA PRO A 4 -18.48 24.19 -5.03
C PRO A 4 -19.51 23.53 -4.11
N THR A 5 -20.48 24.33 -3.65
CA THR A 5 -21.58 23.90 -2.77
C THR A 5 -22.45 22.80 -3.39
N ASN A 6 -22.26 22.49 -4.68
CA ASN A 6 -22.84 21.36 -5.39
C ASN A 6 -21.91 20.87 -6.53
N PRO A 7 -21.04 19.87 -6.30
CA PRO A 7 -20.11 19.34 -7.30
C PRO A 7 -20.81 18.79 -8.56
N LEU A 8 -21.99 18.17 -8.39
CA LEU A 8 -22.75 17.61 -9.50
C LEU A 8 -23.25 18.70 -10.45
N GLN A 9 -23.73 19.82 -9.91
CA GLN A 9 -24.15 20.96 -10.71
C GLN A 9 -22.96 21.58 -11.46
N ALA A 10 -21.82 21.74 -10.77
CA ALA A 10 -20.59 22.22 -11.40
C ALA A 10 -20.16 21.35 -12.58
N VAL A 11 -20.23 20.01 -12.45
CA VAL A 11 -19.93 19.08 -13.55
C VAL A 11 -20.95 19.19 -14.70
N ARG A 12 -22.23 19.41 -14.41
CA ARG A 12 -23.28 19.56 -15.43
C ARG A 12 -23.20 20.85 -16.22
N GLU A 13 -22.78 21.93 -15.58
CA GLU A 13 -22.72 23.27 -16.18
C GLU A 13 -21.39 23.55 -16.88
N ILE A 14 -20.37 22.73 -16.62
CA ILE A 14 -19.05 22.93 -17.22
C ILE A 14 -19.15 22.76 -18.74
N ARG A 15 -18.61 23.74 -19.47
CA ARG A 15 -18.40 23.64 -20.91
C ARG A 15 -16.95 23.26 -21.15
N GLY A 16 -16.72 22.24 -21.97
CA GLY A 16 -15.38 21.76 -22.26
C GLY A 16 -15.32 20.99 -23.57
N THR A 17 -14.10 20.76 -24.04
CA THR A 17 -13.84 19.91 -25.20
C THR A 17 -14.01 18.45 -24.80
N VAL A 18 -14.80 17.70 -25.57
CA VAL A 18 -14.90 16.25 -25.39
C VAL A 18 -13.60 15.62 -25.88
N LEU A 19 -12.80 15.10 -24.94
CA LEU A 19 -11.53 14.42 -25.25
C LEU A 19 -11.72 12.94 -25.63
N GLY A 20 -12.85 12.34 -25.26
CA GLY A 20 -13.16 10.94 -25.50
C GLY A 20 -13.95 10.32 -24.35
N THR A 21 -14.28 9.04 -24.49
CA THR A 21 -14.83 8.26 -23.37
C THR A 21 -13.71 7.79 -22.45
N ILE A 22 -14.02 7.52 -21.18
CA ILE A 22 -13.06 6.91 -20.24
C ILE A 22 -12.49 5.60 -20.82
N GLN A 23 -13.31 4.81 -21.50
CA GLN A 23 -12.86 3.57 -22.13
C GLN A 23 -11.85 3.81 -23.26
N ALA A 24 -12.04 4.85 -24.08
CA ALA A 24 -11.07 5.22 -25.12
C ALA A 24 -9.76 5.74 -24.52
N LEU A 25 -9.84 6.52 -23.43
CA LEU A 25 -8.66 7.00 -22.71
C LEU A 25 -7.87 5.84 -22.08
N LEU A 26 -8.54 4.92 -21.38
CA LEU A 26 -7.92 3.73 -20.81
C LEU A 26 -7.30 2.84 -21.90
N ALA A 27 -7.97 2.67 -23.04
CA ALA A 27 -7.47 1.87 -24.15
C ALA A 27 -6.21 2.47 -24.80
N ASN A 28 -6.01 3.79 -24.70
CA ASN A 28 -4.80 4.47 -25.19
C ASN A 28 -3.80 4.78 -24.06
N SER A 29 -4.06 4.36 -22.81
CA SER A 29 -3.10 4.50 -21.71
C SER A 29 -2.12 3.34 -21.70
N GLY A 30 -0.99 3.53 -21.01
CA GLY A 30 0.03 2.51 -20.83
C GLY A 30 1.26 2.70 -21.72
N GLU A 31 2.05 1.63 -21.86
CA GLU A 31 3.36 1.65 -22.51
C GLU A 31 3.28 1.86 -24.04
N GLN A 32 2.32 1.22 -24.70
CA GLN A 32 2.16 1.23 -26.17
C GLN A 32 1.21 2.32 -26.67
N ARG A 33 1.11 3.44 -25.94
CA ARG A 33 0.16 4.52 -26.24
C ARG A 33 0.50 5.27 -27.53
N ASP A 34 -0.55 5.69 -28.23
CA ASP A 34 -0.45 6.61 -29.35
C ASP A 34 -0.34 8.05 -28.83
N MET A 35 0.83 8.67 -29.03
CA MET A 35 1.13 10.04 -28.58
C MET A 35 0.30 11.12 -29.30
N GLY A 36 -0.36 10.78 -30.42
CA GLY A 36 -1.29 11.66 -31.12
C GLY A 36 -2.70 11.67 -30.51
N LYS A 37 -2.99 10.82 -29.52
CA LYS A 37 -4.30 10.69 -28.88
C LYS A 37 -4.21 10.98 -27.38
N PRO A 38 -5.31 11.45 -26.76
CA PRO A 38 -5.37 11.61 -25.31
C PRO A 38 -5.14 10.27 -24.58
N TYR A 39 -4.52 10.32 -23.41
CA TYR A 39 -4.29 9.19 -22.51
C TYR A 39 -4.31 9.66 -21.05
N LEU A 40 -4.43 8.73 -20.10
CA LEU A 40 -4.44 9.05 -18.67
C LEU A 40 -3.02 9.15 -18.13
N LEU A 41 -2.78 10.20 -17.35
CA LEU A 41 -1.63 10.32 -16.47
C LEU A 41 -1.97 9.76 -15.09
N ALA A 42 -0.95 9.62 -14.23
CA ALA A 42 -1.21 9.36 -12.83
C ALA A 42 -2.10 10.49 -12.26
N PRO A 43 -3.19 10.16 -11.54
CA PRO A 43 -4.13 11.18 -11.03
C PRO A 43 -3.51 12.08 -9.95
N ALA A 44 -2.38 11.67 -9.38
CA ALA A 44 -1.56 12.46 -8.47
C ALA A 44 -0.08 12.20 -8.75
N ASP A 45 0.62 13.19 -9.32
CA ASP A 45 2.06 13.13 -9.56
C ASP A 45 2.80 14.43 -9.19
N LEU A 46 2.10 15.55 -8.99
CA LEU A 46 2.71 16.82 -8.56
C LEU A 46 2.87 16.96 -7.04
N GLN A 47 2.70 15.88 -6.29
CA GLN A 47 2.82 15.85 -4.84
C GLN A 47 3.51 14.57 -4.39
N VAL A 48 4.20 14.64 -3.25
CA VAL A 48 4.79 13.45 -2.63
C VAL A 48 3.68 12.53 -2.17
N ILE A 49 3.75 11.26 -2.54
CA ILE A 49 2.81 10.24 -2.11
C ILE A 49 3.46 9.43 -0.97
N LYS A 50 2.74 9.37 0.15
CA LYS A 50 3.13 8.58 1.33
C LYS A 50 2.37 7.27 1.32
N ALA A 51 2.99 6.23 1.86
CA ALA A 51 2.36 4.95 2.14
C ALA A 51 2.55 4.59 3.61
N ALA A 52 1.64 3.76 4.10
CA ALA A 52 1.68 3.23 5.44
C ALA A 52 1.81 1.70 5.36
N GLY A 53 2.92 1.17 5.85
CA GLY A 53 3.15 -0.27 5.91
C GLY A 53 2.63 -0.87 7.21
N VAL A 54 2.62 -2.21 7.25
CA VAL A 54 2.24 -3.00 8.45
C VAL A 54 0.88 -2.61 9.03
N THR A 55 -0.08 -2.25 8.17
CA THR A 55 -1.43 -1.79 8.58
C THR A 55 -2.34 -2.91 9.08
N PHE A 56 -1.93 -4.17 8.92
CA PHE A 56 -2.65 -5.36 9.40
C PHE A 56 -1.83 -6.10 10.47
N ALA A 57 -1.96 -5.66 11.72
CA ALA A 57 -1.22 -6.22 12.85
C ALA A 57 -1.35 -7.74 13.00
N ALA A 58 -2.56 -8.29 12.81
CA ALA A 58 -2.78 -9.74 12.88
C ALA A 58 -1.98 -10.51 11.81
N SER A 59 -1.97 -10.03 10.57
CA SER A 59 -1.20 -10.65 9.49
C SER A 59 0.31 -10.54 9.70
N MET A 60 0.78 -9.46 10.33
CA MET A 60 2.18 -9.29 10.70
C MET A 60 2.59 -10.28 11.80
N ILE A 61 1.78 -10.42 12.86
CA ILE A 61 2.06 -11.37 13.94
C ILE A 61 2.12 -12.80 13.39
N GLU A 62 1.20 -13.17 12.51
CA GLU A 62 1.21 -14.51 11.90
C GLU A 62 2.50 -14.75 11.09
N ARG A 63 2.97 -13.76 10.31
CA ARG A 63 4.26 -13.86 9.62
C ARG A 63 5.44 -14.01 10.58
N VAL A 64 5.45 -13.28 11.70
CA VAL A 64 6.49 -13.44 12.72
C VAL A 64 6.46 -14.86 13.30
N ILE A 65 5.27 -15.42 13.54
CA ILE A 65 5.12 -16.81 13.99
C ILE A 65 5.70 -17.78 12.95
N GLU A 66 5.29 -17.66 11.68
CA GLU A 66 5.76 -18.53 10.60
C GLU A 66 7.28 -18.47 10.41
N GLU A 67 7.86 -17.26 10.36
CA GLU A 67 9.30 -17.05 10.21
C GLU A 67 10.10 -17.64 11.38
N LYS A 68 9.61 -17.49 12.62
CA LYS A 68 10.29 -18.00 13.82
C LYS A 68 10.08 -19.49 14.04
N ALA A 69 8.99 -20.04 13.51
CA ALA A 69 8.73 -21.47 13.48
C ALA A 69 9.60 -22.18 12.43
N GLY A 70 10.00 -21.49 11.36
CA GLY A 70 10.82 -22.08 10.30
C GLY A 70 10.14 -23.26 9.59
N GLY A 71 8.80 -23.25 9.55
CA GLY A 71 7.98 -24.35 9.02
C GLY A 71 7.65 -25.46 10.01
N ASP A 72 8.13 -25.41 11.26
CA ASP A 72 7.76 -26.35 12.33
C ASP A 72 6.37 -26.01 12.90
N ALA A 73 5.39 -26.87 12.61
CA ALA A 73 4.01 -26.69 13.07
C ALA A 73 3.86 -26.71 14.59
N HIS A 74 4.66 -27.49 15.32
CA HIS A 74 4.59 -27.57 16.78
C HIS A 74 5.10 -26.27 17.39
N ARG A 75 6.24 -25.79 16.91
CA ARG A 75 6.83 -24.52 17.34
C ARG A 75 5.91 -23.34 17.02
N ALA A 76 5.26 -23.34 15.84
CA ALA A 76 4.27 -22.32 15.50
C ALA A 76 3.09 -22.28 16.50
N GLU A 77 2.60 -23.45 16.92
CA GLU A 77 1.51 -23.55 17.88
C GLU A 77 1.91 -23.08 19.28
N GLU A 78 3.14 -23.38 19.72
CA GLU A 78 3.70 -22.87 20.99
C GLU A 78 3.73 -21.33 21.00
N VAL A 79 4.21 -20.70 19.93
CA VAL A 79 4.23 -19.23 19.83
C VAL A 79 2.81 -18.67 19.77
N ARG A 80 1.91 -19.31 19.02
CA ARG A 80 0.51 -18.89 18.93
C ARG A 80 -0.19 -18.96 20.28
N ALA A 81 0.06 -20.00 21.07
CA ALA A 81 -0.46 -20.16 22.43
C ALA A 81 0.05 -19.04 23.36
N LEU A 82 1.34 -18.70 23.29
CA LEU A 82 1.91 -17.58 24.05
C LEU A 82 1.26 -16.25 23.69
N VAL A 83 1.08 -15.99 22.39
CA VAL A 83 0.38 -14.79 21.90
C VAL A 83 -1.05 -14.77 22.46
N HIS A 84 -1.78 -15.89 22.38
CA HIS A 84 -3.13 -16.01 22.91
C HIS A 84 -3.23 -15.80 24.43
N GLU A 85 -2.21 -16.20 25.21
CA GLU A 85 -2.20 -15.96 26.65
C GLU A 85 -2.17 -14.45 26.98
N VAL A 86 -1.44 -13.66 26.19
CA VAL A 86 -1.26 -12.22 26.47
C VAL A 86 -2.42 -11.36 26.00
N ILE A 87 -3.00 -11.68 24.83
CA ILE A 87 -4.03 -10.85 24.17
C ILE A 87 -5.40 -11.52 24.07
N GLY A 88 -5.53 -12.77 24.52
CA GLY A 88 -6.75 -13.57 24.43
C GLY A 88 -7.00 -14.15 23.03
N ASN A 89 -8.24 -14.53 22.77
CA ASN A 89 -8.61 -15.31 21.58
C ASN A 89 -8.75 -14.48 20.29
N ASN A 90 -8.55 -13.16 20.31
CA ASN A 90 -8.83 -12.32 19.15
C ASN A 90 -7.75 -11.29 18.81
N LEU A 91 -6.75 -11.76 18.07
CA LEU A 91 -5.72 -10.95 17.40
C LEU A 91 -6.27 -9.77 16.59
N ARG A 92 -7.49 -9.87 16.03
CA ARG A 92 -8.08 -8.80 15.22
C ARG A 92 -8.44 -7.55 16.02
N ASN A 93 -8.63 -7.69 17.33
CA ASN A 93 -8.98 -6.59 18.22
C ASN A 93 -7.75 -5.93 18.85
N LEU A 94 -6.55 -6.43 18.56
CA LEU A 94 -5.32 -5.84 19.07
C LEU A 94 -5.15 -4.43 18.51
N ARG A 95 -5.21 -3.42 19.39
CA ARG A 95 -4.99 -2.04 19.00
C ARG A 95 -3.50 -1.70 19.14
N PRO A 96 -2.81 -1.27 18.07
CA PRO A 96 -1.43 -0.78 18.18
C PRO A 96 -1.30 0.30 19.24
N GLY A 97 -0.18 0.29 19.98
CA GLY A 97 0.10 1.21 21.09
C GLY A 97 -0.75 1.00 22.35
N SER A 98 -1.65 0.02 22.39
CA SER A 98 -2.41 -0.32 23.62
C SER A 98 -1.51 -0.97 24.67
N PRO A 99 -1.91 -0.94 25.97
CA PRO A 99 -1.22 -1.69 27.02
C PRO A 99 -1.07 -3.18 26.69
N GLU A 100 -2.09 -3.80 26.09
CA GLU A 100 -2.10 -5.19 25.64
C GLU A 100 -1.03 -5.44 24.57
N ALA A 101 -0.97 -4.56 23.56
CA ALA A 101 0.03 -4.64 22.49
C ALA A 101 1.45 -4.45 23.02
N MET A 102 1.65 -3.57 24.00
CA MET A 102 2.96 -3.34 24.60
C MET A 102 3.41 -4.52 25.47
N ARG A 103 2.48 -5.16 26.20
CA ARG A 103 2.76 -6.42 26.89
C ARG A 103 3.13 -7.52 25.90
N LEU A 104 2.39 -7.67 24.81
CA LEU A 104 2.70 -8.66 23.77
C LEU A 104 4.08 -8.43 23.16
N LYS A 105 4.39 -7.17 22.82
CA LYS A 105 5.71 -6.77 22.33
C LYS A 105 6.82 -7.18 23.29
N GLN A 106 6.64 -6.91 24.59
CA GLN A 106 7.62 -7.24 25.62
C GLN A 106 7.83 -8.76 25.73
N VAL A 107 6.75 -9.54 25.72
CA VAL A 107 6.81 -11.01 25.73
C VAL A 107 7.55 -11.55 24.50
N LEU A 108 7.27 -11.01 23.30
CA LEU A 108 7.98 -11.41 22.08
C LEU A 108 9.47 -11.04 22.12
N ILE A 109 9.85 -9.91 22.74
CA ILE A 109 11.26 -9.55 22.97
C ILE A 109 11.94 -10.56 23.89
N GLU A 110 11.30 -10.92 25.01
CA GLU A 110 11.82 -11.88 25.99
C GLU A 110 12.03 -13.28 25.38
N GLN A 111 11.20 -13.66 24.41
CA GLN A 111 11.35 -14.90 23.66
C GLN A 111 12.35 -14.82 22.49
N ASN A 112 13.12 -13.72 22.37
CA ASN A 112 14.04 -13.47 21.24
C ASN A 112 13.32 -13.47 19.86
N MET A 113 12.05 -13.09 19.84
CA MET A 113 11.21 -12.98 18.63
C MET A 113 11.08 -11.56 18.12
N TRP A 114 11.87 -10.62 18.65
CA TRP A 114 11.85 -9.24 18.20
C TRP A 114 12.13 -9.12 16.68
N SER A 115 11.39 -8.20 16.04
CA SER A 115 11.65 -7.71 14.69
C SER A 115 11.30 -6.22 14.63
N GLN A 116 11.92 -5.48 13.72
CA GLN A 116 11.57 -4.07 13.46
C GLN A 116 10.09 -3.87 13.10
N TYR A 117 9.44 -4.87 12.50
CA TYR A 117 8.02 -4.81 12.16
C TYR A 117 7.11 -4.81 13.40
N LEU A 118 7.58 -5.33 14.55
CA LEU A 118 6.84 -5.21 15.82
C LEU A 118 6.79 -3.77 16.32
N GLU A 119 7.86 -3.00 16.09
CA GLU A 119 7.93 -1.59 16.50
C GLU A 119 6.81 -0.77 15.87
N VAL A 120 6.45 -1.07 14.62
CA VAL A 120 5.49 -0.29 13.85
C VAL A 120 4.12 -0.96 13.67
N GLY A 121 4.07 -2.29 13.76
CA GLY A 121 2.83 -3.05 13.57
C GLY A 121 1.97 -3.14 14.83
N ILE A 122 2.59 -3.19 16.01
CA ILE A 122 1.88 -3.19 17.30
C ILE A 122 2.31 -2.05 18.23
N GLY A 123 3.38 -1.33 17.89
CA GLY A 123 3.80 -0.12 18.60
C GLY A 123 2.86 1.07 18.44
N PRO A 124 3.16 2.18 19.13
CA PRO A 124 2.38 3.41 19.01
C PRO A 124 2.65 4.17 17.71
N ASP A 125 3.80 3.95 17.09
CA ASP A 125 4.27 4.68 15.91
C ASP A 125 3.99 3.88 14.64
N ALA A 126 3.20 4.44 13.71
CA ALA A 126 2.94 3.79 12.43
C ALA A 126 4.17 3.89 11.51
N GLU A 127 4.38 2.86 10.68
CA GLU A 127 5.34 2.95 9.59
C GLU A 127 4.80 3.89 8.51
N ILE A 128 5.51 4.98 8.25
CA ILE A 128 5.19 5.93 7.18
C ILE A 128 6.44 6.18 6.34
N PHE A 129 6.33 6.00 5.04
CA PHE A 129 7.44 6.25 4.10
C PHE A 129 6.98 7.01 2.86
N THR A 130 7.93 7.61 2.14
CA THR A 130 7.67 8.15 0.79
C THR A 130 7.63 6.99 -0.17
N LYS A 131 6.50 6.82 -0.86
CA LYS A 131 6.33 5.79 -1.87
C LYS A 131 6.60 6.29 -3.28
N ALA A 132 6.23 7.53 -3.56
CA ALA A 132 6.58 8.18 -4.81
C ALA A 132 6.95 9.64 -4.56
N PRO A 133 8.12 10.08 -5.05
CA PRO A 133 8.42 11.49 -5.13
C PRO A 133 7.57 12.14 -6.23
N ILE A 134 7.67 13.47 -6.32
CA ILE A 134 7.00 14.24 -7.36
C ILE A 134 7.44 13.71 -8.74
N LEU A 135 6.48 13.52 -9.65
CA LEU A 135 6.60 13.04 -11.02
C LEU A 135 7.05 11.58 -11.19
N ALA A 136 7.01 10.79 -10.12
CA ALA A 136 7.46 9.39 -10.17
C ALA A 136 6.32 8.36 -10.22
N ALA A 137 5.09 8.71 -9.83
CA ALA A 137 3.95 7.82 -9.95
C ALA A 137 3.54 7.65 -11.42
N VAL A 138 3.01 6.48 -11.76
CA VAL A 138 2.50 6.19 -13.11
C VAL A 138 1.00 5.91 -13.10
N GLY A 139 0.35 6.17 -14.23
CA GLY A 139 -1.08 5.92 -14.41
C GLY A 139 -1.37 4.50 -14.89
N SER A 140 -2.65 4.14 -14.94
CA SER A 140 -3.14 2.81 -15.29
C SER A 140 -2.49 2.20 -16.53
N GLY A 141 -2.02 0.95 -16.39
CA GLY A 141 -1.45 0.15 -17.49
C GLY A 141 -0.06 0.60 -17.96
N SER A 142 0.55 1.56 -17.26
CA SER A 142 1.94 1.96 -17.52
C SER A 142 2.91 0.89 -17.02
N ALA A 143 4.07 0.82 -17.67
CA ALA A 143 5.16 -0.02 -17.20
C ALA A 143 5.61 0.45 -15.80
N ILE A 144 5.75 -0.52 -14.89
CA ILE A 144 6.31 -0.31 -13.56
C ILE A 144 7.84 -0.24 -13.67
N GLY A 145 8.43 0.70 -12.93
CA GLY A 145 9.88 0.80 -12.79
C GLY A 145 10.41 -0.22 -11.78
N ILE A 146 11.37 -1.03 -12.21
CA ILE A 146 12.09 -1.97 -11.33
C ILE A 146 13.56 -1.55 -11.31
N HIS A 147 14.14 -1.45 -10.12
CA HIS A 147 15.57 -1.14 -10.00
C HIS A 147 16.38 -2.28 -10.65
N PRO A 148 17.37 -2.00 -11.52
CA PRO A 148 18.06 -3.03 -12.32
C PRO A 148 18.83 -4.06 -11.47
N GLY A 149 19.23 -3.67 -10.26
CA GLY A 149 19.83 -4.56 -9.28
C GLY A 149 18.85 -5.38 -8.43
N SER A 150 17.53 -5.31 -8.70
CA SER A 150 16.53 -6.11 -8.02
C SER A 150 16.17 -7.36 -8.85
N SER A 151 16.00 -8.48 -8.15
CA SER A 151 15.69 -9.79 -8.70
C SER A 151 14.39 -10.38 -8.14
N TRP A 152 13.84 -9.80 -7.07
CA TRP A 152 12.60 -10.26 -6.44
C TRP A 152 11.69 -9.07 -6.12
N ASN A 153 10.57 -9.00 -6.84
CA ASN A 153 9.63 -7.88 -6.82
C ASN A 153 8.22 -8.39 -6.60
N ASN A 154 7.45 -7.71 -5.74
CA ASN A 154 6.05 -8.02 -5.51
C ASN A 154 5.17 -6.81 -5.84
N PRO A 155 4.07 -6.99 -6.59
CA PRO A 155 3.00 -6.01 -6.56
C PRO A 155 2.29 -6.08 -5.20
N GLU A 156 2.00 -4.94 -4.60
CA GLU A 156 1.24 -4.83 -3.35
C GLU A 156 -0.02 -3.98 -3.64
N PRO A 157 -1.17 -4.60 -3.90
CA PRO A 157 -2.40 -3.87 -4.18
C PRO A 157 -2.93 -3.19 -2.91
N GLU A 158 -3.15 -1.88 -2.99
CA GLU A 158 -3.51 -1.05 -1.84
C GLU A 158 -4.64 -0.07 -2.16
N VAL A 159 -5.31 0.41 -1.11
CA VAL A 159 -6.24 1.54 -1.19
C VAL A 159 -5.43 2.82 -1.01
N VAL A 160 -5.55 3.74 -1.97
CA VAL A 160 -4.94 5.07 -1.92
C VAL A 160 -6.01 6.09 -1.54
N LEU A 161 -5.73 6.93 -0.54
CA LEU A 161 -6.64 7.98 -0.09
C LEU A 161 -6.15 9.35 -0.58
N ALA A 162 -7.06 10.13 -1.16
CA ALA A 162 -6.82 11.55 -1.44
C ALA A 162 -7.20 12.36 -0.20
N VAL A 163 -6.21 12.96 0.47
CA VAL A 163 -6.39 13.61 1.78
C VAL A 163 -5.94 15.06 1.72
N ASP A 164 -6.69 15.98 2.34
CA ASP A 164 -6.26 17.37 2.48
C ASP A 164 -5.29 17.59 3.66
N SER A 165 -4.73 18.81 3.76
CA SER A 165 -3.80 19.18 4.83
C SER A 165 -4.41 19.18 6.24
N GLN A 166 -5.73 19.05 6.37
CA GLN A 166 -6.43 18.92 7.66
C GLN A 166 -6.81 17.44 7.95
N GLY A 167 -6.33 16.49 7.14
CA GLY A 167 -6.59 15.07 7.32
C GLY A 167 -7.95 14.61 6.82
N ARG A 168 -8.70 15.43 6.07
CA ARG A 168 -10.00 15.00 5.52
C ARG A 168 -9.81 14.21 4.24
N ILE A 169 -10.50 13.08 4.15
CA ILE A 169 -10.52 12.22 2.97
C ILE A 169 -11.53 12.79 1.96
N HIS A 170 -11.06 13.07 0.74
CA HIS A 170 -11.87 13.58 -0.37
C HIS A 170 -12.18 12.53 -1.43
N GLY A 171 -11.45 11.42 -1.42
CA GLY A 171 -11.65 10.33 -2.36
C GLY A 171 -10.72 9.17 -2.05
N ALA A 172 -10.97 8.07 -2.76
CA ALA A 172 -10.14 6.89 -2.71
C ALA A 172 -9.96 6.33 -4.12
N THR A 173 -8.87 5.61 -4.32
CA THR A 173 -8.64 4.82 -5.52
C THR A 173 -7.78 3.59 -5.19
N LEU A 174 -7.45 2.80 -6.21
CA LEU A 174 -6.53 1.67 -6.09
C LEU A 174 -5.12 2.10 -6.49
N GLY A 175 -4.14 1.58 -5.77
CA GLY A 175 -2.73 1.71 -6.09
C GLY A 175 -2.02 0.36 -6.04
N ASN A 176 -0.88 0.31 -6.70
CA ASN A 176 0.04 -0.82 -6.63
C ASN A 176 1.38 -0.33 -6.07
N ASP A 177 1.62 -0.60 -4.78
CA ASP A 177 2.91 -0.36 -4.13
C ASP A 177 3.88 -1.47 -4.53
N VAL A 178 4.61 -1.27 -5.63
CA VAL A 178 5.59 -2.28 -6.06
C VAL A 178 6.76 -2.28 -5.11
N ASN A 179 7.03 -3.43 -4.52
CA ASN A 179 8.06 -3.62 -3.53
C ASN A 179 9.22 -4.46 -4.05
N LEU A 180 10.44 -3.94 -3.97
CA LEU A 180 11.65 -4.67 -4.29
C LEU A 180 12.10 -5.46 -3.03
N ARG A 181 11.55 -6.66 -2.88
CA ARG A 181 11.66 -7.51 -1.67
C ARG A 181 13.10 -7.83 -1.30
N ASP A 182 13.95 -8.02 -2.29
CA ASP A 182 15.37 -8.31 -2.08
C ASP A 182 16.14 -7.12 -1.48
N PHE A 183 15.78 -5.88 -1.80
CA PHE A 183 16.35 -4.71 -1.13
C PHE A 183 15.79 -4.54 0.28
N GLU A 184 14.47 -4.66 0.45
CA GLU A 184 13.79 -4.53 1.75
C GLU A 184 14.32 -5.53 2.77
N GLY A 185 14.37 -6.83 2.40
CA GLY A 185 14.76 -7.91 3.29
C GLY A 185 16.22 -7.88 3.73
N ARG A 186 17.08 -7.11 3.06
CA ARG A 186 18.51 -6.97 3.43
C ARG A 186 18.71 -6.02 4.60
N SER A 187 17.94 -4.94 4.68
CA SER A 187 18.06 -3.93 5.74
C SER A 187 16.94 -2.91 5.63
N ALA A 188 16.34 -2.50 6.76
CA ALA A 188 15.42 -1.36 6.77
C ALA A 188 16.07 -0.04 6.32
N LEU A 189 17.40 0.10 6.41
CA LEU A 189 18.11 1.27 5.89
C LEU A 189 18.07 1.36 4.35
N LEU A 190 17.63 0.30 3.66
CA LEU A 190 17.46 0.25 2.22
C LEU A 190 16.01 0.49 1.79
N LEU A 191 15.10 0.86 2.70
CA LEU A 191 13.68 1.05 2.38
C LEU A 191 13.47 2.04 1.25
N SER A 192 14.16 3.20 1.25
CA SER A 192 14.09 4.15 0.13
C SER A 192 14.55 3.53 -1.20
N LYS A 193 15.56 2.65 -1.16
CA LYS A 193 16.00 1.93 -2.37
C LYS A 193 14.98 0.89 -2.84
N ALA A 194 14.18 0.32 -1.93
CA ALA A 194 13.14 -0.63 -2.25
C ALA A 194 11.82 0.03 -2.70
N LYS A 195 11.50 1.23 -2.18
CA LYS A 195 10.17 1.82 -2.29
C LYS A 195 10.09 3.15 -3.05
N ASP A 196 11.18 3.90 -3.19
CA ASP A 196 11.19 5.31 -3.63
C ASP A 196 11.83 5.52 -5.02
N ASN A 197 11.74 4.53 -5.91
CA ASN A 197 12.25 4.64 -7.29
C ASN A 197 11.20 5.23 -8.23
N ASN A 198 11.62 5.66 -9.42
CA ASN A 198 10.67 6.08 -10.45
C ASN A 198 9.76 4.91 -10.87
N ALA A 199 8.47 5.18 -11.04
CA ALA A 199 7.45 4.26 -11.53
C ALA A 199 7.21 3.00 -10.68
N VAL A 200 7.59 2.99 -9.40
CA VAL A 200 7.26 1.89 -8.45
C VAL A 200 5.88 2.02 -7.80
N LEU A 201 5.13 3.06 -8.16
CA LEU A 201 3.74 3.25 -7.74
C LEU A 201 2.89 3.51 -8.97
N GLU A 202 1.95 2.62 -9.22
CA GLU A 202 0.83 2.88 -10.12
C GLU A 202 -0.37 3.34 -9.30
N ILE A 203 -1.02 4.42 -9.73
CA ILE A 203 -2.31 4.83 -9.18
C ILE A 203 -3.34 4.76 -10.31
N THR A 204 -4.41 4.00 -10.05
CA THR A 204 -5.47 3.77 -11.02
C THR A 204 -6.56 4.83 -10.91
N ALA A 205 -7.31 5.05 -12.00
CA ALA A 205 -8.66 5.60 -11.95
C ALA A 205 -9.59 4.44 -12.35
N GLU A 206 -10.47 3.95 -11.47
CA GLU A 206 -11.23 2.68 -11.62
C GLU A 206 -11.78 2.39 -13.05
N LYS A 207 -11.87 1.13 -13.53
CA LYS A 207 -11.74 -0.22 -12.90
C LYS A 207 -11.17 -1.25 -13.90
N PRO A 208 -10.52 -2.34 -13.44
CA PRO A 208 -10.58 -3.61 -14.15
C PRO A 208 -11.96 -4.24 -13.93
N VAL A 209 -12.70 -4.47 -15.02
CA VAL A 209 -13.86 -5.38 -15.03
C VAL A 209 -13.36 -6.72 -15.55
N GLN A 210 -13.05 -7.66 -14.64
CA GLN A 210 -13.11 -9.08 -15.00
C GLN A 210 -14.57 -9.49 -15.01
N ARG A 211 -15.09 -9.83 -16.19
CA ARG A 211 -16.31 -10.63 -16.27
C ARG A 211 -15.96 -12.01 -15.73
N GLU A 212 -16.65 -12.45 -14.68
CA GLU A 212 -16.91 -13.87 -14.49
C GLU A 212 -17.47 -14.41 -15.81
N GLN A 213 -16.74 -15.33 -16.45
CA GLN A 213 -17.39 -16.35 -17.25
C GLN A 213 -17.49 -17.58 -16.37
N ASN A 214 -18.69 -17.76 -15.81
CA ASN A 214 -19.19 -19.08 -15.51
C ASN A 214 -18.97 -19.97 -16.73
N ARG A 215 -18.10 -20.97 -16.58
CA ARG A 215 -18.33 -22.38 -16.94
C ARG A 215 -17.22 -23.25 -16.38
#